data_AF-A0A1Y4KT36-F1
#
_entry.id   AF-A0A1Y4KT36-F1
#
_cell.length_a   1.000
_cell.length_b   1.000
_cell.length_c   1.000
_cell.angle_alpha   90.00
_cell.angle_beta   90.00
_cell.angle_gamma   90.00
#
_symmetry.space_group_name_H-M   'P 1'
#
loop_
_entity.id
_entity.type
_entity.pdbx_description
1 polymer ?
#
loop_
_entity_poly.entity_id
_entity_poly.type
_entity_poly.pdbx_seq_one_letter_code
_entity_poly.pdbx_strand_id
1 'polypeptide(L)' 'MDRSHAQAQETRKRNTQARRERHERERAELEATINALRQIRQNPKATPGEKLEAIKLLIKLEGGVYG' A
#
# COMPACT_ATOMS: atom_id res chain seq x y z
N MET A 1 -22.26 -34.82 5.45
CA MET A 1 -21.22 -33.87 4.99
C MET A 1 -19.91 -34.31 5.60
N ASP A 2 -18.91 -34.64 4.79
CA ASP A 2 -17.63 -35.17 5.28
C ASP A 2 -16.77 -34.10 5.97
N ARG A 3 -16.08 -34.50 7.03
CA ARG A 3 -15.15 -33.64 7.81
C ARG A 3 -14.10 -32.96 6.91
N SER A 4 -13.67 -33.64 5.85
CA SER A 4 -12.74 -33.11 4.84
C SER A 4 -13.30 -31.89 4.10
N HIS A 5 -14.60 -31.89 3.78
CA HIS A 5 -15.24 -30.76 3.11
C HIS A 5 -15.36 -29.52 4.01
N ALA A 6 -15.66 -29.72 5.30
CA ALA A 6 -15.70 -28.64 6.28
C ALA A 6 -14.30 -28.01 6.47
N GLN A 7 -13.26 -28.83 6.59
CA GLN A 7 -11.86 -28.38 6.76
C GLN A 7 -11.34 -27.62 5.53
N ALA A 8 -11.71 -28.06 4.32
CA ALA A 8 -11.36 -27.36 3.09
C ALA A 8 -12.03 -25.98 2.99
N GLN A 9 -13.31 -25.85 3.40
CA GLN A 9 -13.98 -24.55 3.44
C GLN A 9 -13.35 -23.60 4.46
N GLU A 10 -12.99 -24.10 5.63
CA GLU A 10 -12.35 -23.29 6.68
C GLU A 10 -10.96 -22.78 6.24
N THR A 11 -10.16 -23.65 5.62
CA THR A 11 -8.86 -23.27 5.05
C THR A 11 -9.00 -22.19 3.99
N ARG A 12 -10.00 -22.31 3.09
CA ARG A 12 -10.27 -21.28 2.06
C ARG A 12 -10.62 -19.94 2.68
N LYS A 13 -11.49 -19.91 3.71
CA LYS A 13 -11.86 -18.69 4.44
C LYS A 13 -10.65 -18.03 5.11
N ARG A 14 -9.79 -18.80 5.77
CA ARG A 14 -8.56 -18.29 6.38
C ARG A 14 -7.59 -17.72 5.33
N ASN A 15 -7.44 -18.39 4.19
CA ASN A 15 -6.55 -17.92 3.13
C ASN A 15 -7.06 -16.64 2.46
N THR A 16 -8.37 -16.53 2.20
CA THR A 16 -8.95 -15.27 1.68
C THR A 16 -8.84 -14.13 2.67
N GLN A 17 -9.01 -14.40 3.96
CA GLN A 17 -8.79 -13.40 5.00
C GLN A 17 -7.33 -12.94 5.04
N ALA A 18 -6.37 -13.87 5.05
CA ALA A 18 -4.94 -13.54 5.05
C ALA A 18 -4.52 -12.72 3.82
N ARG A 19 -5.08 -13.01 2.64
CA ARG A 19 -4.86 -12.21 1.43
C ARG A 19 -5.40 -10.78 1.57
N ARG A 20 -6.60 -10.63 2.12
CA ARG A 20 -7.20 -9.31 2.37
C ARG A 20 -6.36 -8.50 3.35
N GLU A 21 -6.00 -9.08 4.49
CA GLU A 21 -5.17 -8.42 5.49
C GLU A 21 -3.80 -8.01 4.92
N ARG A 22 -3.19 -8.86 4.09
CA ARG A 22 -1.94 -8.52 3.40
C ARG A 22 -2.12 -7.32 2.47
N HIS A 23 -3.16 -7.31 1.65
CA HIS A 23 -3.44 -6.19 0.75
C HIS A 23 -3.80 -4.89 1.48
N GLU A 24 -4.52 -4.98 2.61
CA GLU A 24 -4.82 -3.82 3.44
C GLU A 24 -3.55 -3.24 4.06
N ARG A 25 -2.63 -4.08 4.56
CA ARG A 25 -1.32 -3.63 5.05
C ARG A 25 -0.49 -2.98 3.95
N GLU A 26 -0.39 -3.62 2.78
CA GLU A 26 0.33 -3.05 1.63
C GLU A 26 -0.24 -1.68 1.22
N ARG A 27 -1.56 -1.52 1.24
CA ARG A 27 -2.22 -0.22 0.95
C ARG A 27 -1.92 0.82 2.02
N ALA A 28 -1.99 0.44 3.30
CA ALA A 28 -1.71 1.35 4.41
C ALA A 28 -0.25 1.82 4.40
N GLU A 29 0.70 0.92 4.11
CA GLU A 29 2.13 1.25 3.99
C GLU A 29 2.40 2.18 2.79
N LEU A 30 1.74 1.92 1.65
CA LEU A 30 1.83 2.78 0.49
C LEU A 30 1.27 4.18 0.77
N GLU A 31 0.11 4.26 1.41
CA GLU A 31 -0.54 5.53 1.77
C GLU A 31 0.31 6.32 2.78
N ALA A 32 0.89 5.65 3.79
CA ALA A 32 1.81 6.26 4.74
C ALA A 32 3.05 6.84 4.02
N THR A 33 3.60 6.11 3.06
CA THR A 33 4.74 6.56 2.25
C THR A 33 4.39 7.78 1.41
N ILE A 34 3.25 7.77 0.72
CA ILE A 34 2.74 8.91 -0.06
C ILE A 34 2.57 10.13 0.84
N ASN A 35 1.99 9.97 2.03
CA ASN A 35 1.80 11.05 2.98
C ASN A 35 3.14 11.64 3.47
N ALA A 36 4.14 10.81 3.75
CA ALA A 36 5.48 11.28 4.11
C ALA A 36 6.12 12.11 2.99
N LEU A 37 6.01 11.67 1.73
CA LEU A 37 6.54 12.41 0.58
C LEU A 37 5.82 13.75 0.36
N ARG A 38 4.49 13.78 0.55
CA ARG A 38 3.69 15.03 0.50
C ARG A 38 4.13 16.02 1.57
N GLN A 39 4.44 15.54 2.78
CA GLN A 39 4.97 16.38 3.85
C GLN A 39 6.35 16.97 3.48
N ILE A 40 7.27 16.17 2.91
CA ILE A 40 8.58 16.67 2.45
C ILE A 40 8.40 17.76 1.39
N ARG A 41 7.52 17.54 0.41
CA ARG A 41 7.20 18.53 -0.64
C ARG A 41 6.72 19.85 -0.05
N GLN A 42 5.87 19.81 0.97
CA GLN A 42 5.27 20.99 1.61
C GLN A 42 6.19 21.62 2.68
N ASN A 43 7.23 20.92 3.13
CA ASN A 43 8.10 21.39 4.20
C ASN A 43 8.88 22.64 3.76
N PRO A 44 8.72 23.81 4.43
CA PRO A 44 9.44 25.02 4.07
C PRO A 44 10.95 24.91 4.29
N LYS A 45 11.41 24.00 5.17
CA LYS A 45 12.83 23.78 5.48
C LYS A 45 13.52 22.79 4.55
N ALA A 46 12.77 22.02 3.75
CA ALA A 46 13.35 21.09 2.81
C ALA A 46 14.02 21.85 1.66
N THR A 47 15.18 21.36 1.24
CA THR A 47 15.92 21.90 0.11
C THR A 47 15.12 21.72 -1.19
N PRO A 48 15.35 22.56 -2.21
CA PRO A 48 14.72 22.37 -3.52
C PRO A 48 14.96 20.97 -4.12
N GLY A 49 16.13 20.38 -3.87
CA GLY A 49 16.47 19.03 -4.31
C GLY A 49 15.61 17.95 -3.65
N GLU A 50 15.45 18.00 -2.33
CA GLU A 50 14.59 17.05 -1.59
C GLU A 50 13.12 17.16 -2.02
N LYS A 51 12.63 18.38 -2.25
CA LYS A 51 11.27 18.61 -2.76
C LYS A 51 11.10 18.01 -4.15
N LEU A 52 12.08 18.21 -5.03
CA LEU A 52 12.04 17.66 -6.39
C LEU A 52 12.06 16.13 -6.37
N GLU A 53 12.88 15.51 -5.52
CA GLU A 53 12.94 14.05 -5.41
C GLU A 53 11.64 13.48 -4.85
N ALA A 54 11.06 14.12 -3.82
CA ALA A 54 9.75 13.74 -3.31
C ALA A 54 8.65 13.83 -4.38
N ILE A 55 8.66 14.87 -5.23
CA ILE A 55 7.72 15.01 -6.34
C ILE A 55 7.90 13.88 -7.38
N LYS A 56 9.14 13.54 -7.76
CA LYS A 56 9.40 12.44 -8.70
C LYS A 56 8.89 11.10 -8.16
N LEU A 57 9.11 10.83 -6.88
CA LEU A 57 8.62 9.61 -6.23
C LEU A 57 7.10 9.59 -6.14
N LEU A 58 6.47 10.72 -5.80
CA LEU A 58 5.01 10.85 -5.83
C LEU A 58 4.44 10.59 -7.22
N ILE A 59 5.04 11.14 -8.28
CA ILE A 59 4.60 10.87 -9.66
C ILE A 59 4.70 9.37 -9.99
N LYS A 60 5.73 8.67 -9.53
CA LYS A 60 5.85 7.21 -9.75
C LYS A 60 4.80 6.40 -8.96
N LEU A 61 4.48 6.81 -7.74
CA LEU A 61 3.56 6.10 -6.84
C LEU A 61 2.09 6.43 -7.12
N GLU A 62 1.77 7.68 -7.46
CA GLU A 62 0.41 8.17 -7.77
C GLU A 62 0.09 8.05 -9.27
N GLY A 63 1.10 8.24 -10.14
CA GLY A 63 0.99 8.19 -11.61
C GLY A 63 1.08 6.80 -12.23
N GLY A 64 1.11 5.74 -11.42
CA GLY A 64 0.86 4.36 -11.86
C GLY A 64 -0.58 4.10 -12.35
N VAL A 65 -1.41 5.15 -12.47
CA VAL A 65 -2.76 5.15 -13.07
C VAL A 65 -2.73 5.70 -14.52
N TYR A 66 -1.65 5.44 -15.25
CA TYR A 66 -1.64 5.44 -16.72
C TYR A 66 -1.15 4.08 -17.22
N GLY A 67 -1.95 3.05 -16.92
CA GLY A 67 -1.93 1.76 -17.60
C GLY A 67 -3.20 1.62 -18.43
#